data_AF-A0AAP5QR83-F1
#
_entry.id   AF-A0AAP5QR83-F1
#
_cell.length_a   1.000
_cell.length_b   1.000
_cell.length_c   1.000
_cell.angle_alpha   90.00
_cell.angle_beta   90.00
_cell.angle_gamma   90.00
#
_symmetry.space_group_name_H-M   'P 1'
#
loop_
_entity.id
_entity.type
_entity.pdbx_description
1 polymer ?
#
loop_
_entity_poly.entity_id
_entity_poly.type
_entity_poly.pdbx_seq_one_letter_code
_entity_poly.pdbx_strand_id
1 'polypeptide(L)'
;MKMTRYREKSTEFEAFKIGDTWPDWFRIGVDSKDITIITHSDLKTGVWYEIRTSSGTIAAMPKDYITRGSKGEIYSCNPICFEKTYERVDTEMKTSDLAEEVRINGLLTMLGITANHELTEFEEVYAELKATLFKRDESHMKKTSAKGEPAIFPKTYTQGK
;
A
#
# COMPACT_ATOMS: atom_id res chain seq x y z
N MET A 1 -37.40 2.48 -13.59
CA MET A 1 -36.66 3.59 -12.95
C MET A 1 -35.24 3.59 -13.50
N LYS A 2 -34.76 4.71 -14.07
CA LYS A 2 -33.40 4.79 -14.62
C LYS A 2 -32.45 5.16 -13.47
N MET A 3 -31.47 4.30 -13.17
CA MET A 3 -30.51 4.55 -12.09
C MET A 3 -29.30 5.30 -12.63
N THR A 4 -29.03 6.49 -12.09
CA THR A 4 -27.80 7.23 -12.39
C THR A 4 -26.65 6.61 -11.60
N ARG A 5 -25.59 6.20 -12.30
CA ARG A 5 -24.38 5.63 -11.70
C ARG A 5 -23.28 6.67 -11.70
N TYR A 6 -22.57 6.78 -10.59
CA TYR A 6 -21.41 7.66 -10.42
C TYR A 6 -20.19 6.79 -10.12
N ARG A 7 -19.00 7.23 -10.53
CA ARG A 7 -17.73 6.63 -10.14
C ARG A 7 -17.01 7.60 -9.22
N GLU A 8 -16.35 7.07 -8.20
CA GLU A 8 -15.49 7.86 -7.32
C GLU A 8 -14.28 8.38 -8.12
N LYS A 9 -13.79 9.57 -7.75
CA LYS A 9 -12.53 10.07 -8.32
C LYS A 9 -11.40 9.24 -7.69
N SER A 10 -10.54 8.65 -8.53
CA SER A 10 -9.33 7.96 -8.09
C SER A 10 -8.53 8.92 -7.21
N THR A 11 -8.56 8.67 -5.90
CA THR A 11 -7.97 9.53 -4.88
C THR A 11 -7.16 8.63 -3.97
N GLU A 12 -5.87 8.91 -3.86
CA GLU A 12 -5.00 8.29 -2.86
C GLU A 12 -5.34 8.88 -1.49
N PHE A 13 -5.32 8.06 -0.45
CA PHE A 13 -5.61 8.49 0.91
C PHE A 13 -4.84 7.66 1.93
N GLU A 14 -4.67 8.24 3.12
CA GLU A 14 -3.96 7.60 4.22
C GLU A 14 -4.88 6.64 4.98
N ALA A 15 -4.37 5.45 5.27
CA ALA A 15 -5.07 4.46 6.09
C ALA A 15 -4.07 3.69 6.96
N PHE A 16 -4.52 3.28 8.15
CA PHE A 16 -3.79 2.32 8.99
C PHE A 16 -4.76 1.31 9.59
N LYS A 17 -4.25 0.15 9.98
CA LYS A 17 -5.05 -0.93 10.56
C LYS A 17 -5.00 -0.86 12.09
N ILE A 18 -6.15 -1.00 12.76
CA ILE A 18 -6.20 -1.03 14.22
C ILE A 18 -5.35 -2.19 14.77
N GLY A 19 -4.43 -1.85 15.67
CA GLY A 19 -3.45 -2.76 16.25
C GLY A 19 -2.07 -2.68 15.59
N ASP A 20 -1.93 -1.93 14.50
CA ASP A 20 -0.64 -1.59 13.89
C ASP A 20 -0.15 -0.21 14.39
N THR A 21 1.06 0.19 14.00
CA THR A 21 1.64 1.50 14.35
C THR A 21 0.77 2.63 13.82
N TRP A 22 0.49 3.62 14.67
CA TRP A 22 -0.32 4.78 14.29
C TRP A 22 0.49 5.76 13.44
N PRO A 23 -0.10 6.29 12.35
CA PRO A 23 0.52 7.36 11.57
C PRO A 23 0.52 8.67 12.37
N ASP A 24 1.42 9.59 11.99
CA ASP A 24 1.61 10.84 12.71
C ASP A 24 0.34 11.66 12.85
N TRP A 25 -0.49 11.73 11.82
CA TRP A 25 -1.74 12.49 11.89
C TRP A 25 -2.69 11.97 12.96
N PHE A 26 -2.73 10.65 13.17
CA PHE A 26 -3.60 10.03 14.17
C PHE A 26 -3.03 10.25 15.56
N ARG A 27 -1.71 10.06 15.72
CA ARG A 27 -0.99 10.33 16.97
C ARG A 27 -1.13 11.79 17.40
N ILE A 28 -0.87 12.74 16.50
CA ILE A 28 -1.00 14.18 16.75
C ILE A 28 -2.45 14.52 17.12
N GLY A 29 -3.44 13.92 16.45
CA GLY A 29 -4.85 14.11 16.78
C GLY A 29 -5.19 13.63 18.20
N VAL A 30 -4.62 12.52 18.64
CA VAL A 30 -4.78 12.03 20.03
C VAL A 30 -4.07 12.96 21.02
N ASP A 31 -2.82 13.34 20.74
CA ASP A 31 -2.01 14.20 21.62
C ASP A 31 -2.66 15.59 21.83
N SER A 32 -3.26 16.13 20.77
CA SER A 32 -3.99 17.41 20.78
C SER A 32 -5.43 17.32 21.33
N LYS A 33 -5.94 16.10 21.57
CA LYS A 33 -7.32 15.79 21.99
C LYS A 33 -8.39 16.05 20.93
N ASP A 34 -8.01 16.28 19.68
CA ASP A 34 -8.95 16.33 18.54
C ASP A 34 -9.53 14.94 18.23
N ILE A 35 -8.80 13.88 18.60
CA ILE A 35 -9.22 12.49 18.53
C ILE A 35 -9.23 11.91 19.96
N THR A 36 -10.35 11.33 20.37
CA THR A 36 -10.45 10.58 21.62
C THR A 36 -10.82 9.15 21.33
N ILE A 37 -10.10 8.19 21.92
CA ILE A 37 -10.34 6.76 21.74
C ILE A 37 -10.85 6.19 23.05
N ILE A 38 -12.01 5.53 23.01
CA ILE A 38 -12.59 4.81 24.14
C ILE A 38 -12.66 3.34 23.74
N THR A 39 -12.01 2.49 24.54
CA THR A 39 -12.08 1.05 24.36
C THR A 39 -13.28 0.51 25.12
N HIS A 40 -14.16 -0.18 24.40
CA HIS A 40 -15.28 -0.91 24.96
C HIS A 40 -14.98 -2.40 24.93
N SER A 41 -15.32 -3.10 26.00
CA SER A 41 -15.17 -4.55 26.08
C SER A 41 -16.28 -5.15 26.93
N ASP A 42 -17.08 -6.04 26.34
CA ASP A 42 -18.06 -6.82 27.08
C ASP A 42 -18.17 -8.26 26.53
N LEU A 43 -18.75 -9.16 27.33
CA LEU A 43 -18.86 -10.58 27.00
C LEU A 43 -19.76 -10.87 25.78
N LYS A 44 -20.64 -9.94 25.42
CA LYS A 44 -21.64 -10.10 24.35
C LYS A 44 -21.15 -9.55 23.01
N THR A 45 -20.47 -8.41 23.02
CA THR A 45 -20.03 -7.69 21.81
C THR A 45 -18.54 -7.84 21.52
N GLY A 46 -17.76 -8.33 22.48
CA GLY A 46 -16.31 -8.42 22.38
C GLY A 46 -15.65 -7.06 22.60
N VAL A 47 -14.45 -6.88 22.04
CA VAL A 47 -13.70 -5.62 22.11
C VAL A 47 -13.99 -4.79 20.87
N TRP A 48 -14.29 -3.50 21.06
CA TRP A 48 -14.42 -2.52 19.98
C TRP A 48 -13.98 -1.13 20.46
N TYR A 49 -13.74 -0.24 19.52
CA TYR A 49 -13.20 1.10 19.76
C TYR A 49 -14.20 2.15 19.31
N GLU A 50 -14.52 3.07 20.20
CA GLU A 50 -15.23 4.30 19.87
C GLU A 50 -14.19 5.40 19.65
N ILE A 51 -14.10 5.90 18.42
CA ILE A 51 -13.19 6.98 18.05
C ILE A 51 -14.03 8.24 17.85
N ARG A 52 -13.84 9.22 18.71
CA ARG A 52 -14.53 10.52 18.66
C ARG A 52 -13.63 11.54 17.98
N THR A 53 -14.22 12.30 17.07
CA THR A 53 -13.57 13.34 16.27
C THR A 53 -14.48 14.57 16.20
N SER A 54 -13.98 15.69 15.72
CA SER A 54 -14.81 16.87 15.40
C SER A 54 -15.87 16.60 14.33
N SER A 55 -15.66 15.59 13.48
CA SER A 55 -16.61 15.17 12.44
C SER A 55 -17.71 14.22 12.96
N GLY A 56 -17.55 13.70 14.18
CA GLY A 56 -18.47 12.76 14.81
C GLY A 56 -17.78 11.56 15.43
N THR A 57 -18.58 10.58 15.83
CA THR A 57 -18.13 9.34 16.47
C THR A 57 -18.19 8.18 15.50
N ILE A 58 -17.12 7.40 15.41
CA ILE A 58 -17.06 6.16 14.65
C ILE A 58 -16.81 4.97 15.57
N ALA A 59 -17.38 3.82 15.21
CA ALA A 59 -17.09 2.54 15.85
C ALA A 59 -16.15 1.74 14.95
N ALA A 60 -15.09 1.17 15.54
CA ALA A 60 -14.12 0.33 14.84
C ALA A 60 -13.92 -0.98 15.60
N MET A 61 -13.82 -2.07 14.86
CA MET A 61 -13.47 -3.38 15.39
C MET A 61 -11.94 -3.59 15.35
N PRO A 62 -11.40 -4.54 16.14
CA PRO A 62 -10.03 -4.97 15.98
C PRO A 62 -9.75 -5.33 14.51
N LYS A 63 -8.60 -4.87 14.01
CA LYS A 63 -8.15 -5.04 12.62
C LYS A 63 -8.91 -4.25 11.57
N ASP A 64 -9.92 -3.44 11.89
CA ASP A 64 -10.49 -2.50 10.92
C ASP A 64 -9.43 -1.50 10.43
N TYR A 65 -9.60 -1.03 9.19
CA TYR A 65 -8.83 0.09 8.66
C TYR A 65 -9.46 1.40 9.10
N ILE A 66 -8.66 2.28 9.67
CA ILE A 66 -9.01 3.67 9.89
C ILE A 66 -8.47 4.48 8.72
N THR A 67 -9.36 5.17 8.01
CA THR A 67 -9.01 5.98 6.85
C THR A 67 -9.23 7.46 7.13
N ARG A 68 -8.45 8.32 6.47
CA ARG A 68 -8.60 9.77 6.54
C ARG A 68 -8.99 10.35 5.19
N GLY A 69 -10.14 11.01 5.13
CA GLY A 69 -10.62 11.75 3.96
C GLY A 69 -9.84 13.04 3.73
N SER A 70 -9.98 13.60 2.52
CA SER A 70 -9.27 14.82 2.10
C SER A 70 -9.57 16.08 2.94
N LYS A 71 -10.70 16.13 3.67
CA LYS A 71 -11.00 17.23 4.60
C LYS A 71 -10.78 16.85 6.06
N GLY A 72 -10.12 15.72 6.31
CA GLY A 72 -9.81 15.22 7.64
C GLY A 72 -10.94 14.41 8.28
N GLU A 73 -11.99 14.03 7.54
CA GLU A 73 -12.99 13.08 8.03
C GLU A 73 -12.33 11.72 8.30
N ILE A 74 -12.75 11.05 9.37
CA ILE A 74 -12.18 9.74 9.74
C ILE A 74 -13.27 8.69 9.61
N TYR A 75 -12.94 7.57 8.97
CA TYR A 75 -13.86 6.44 8.78
C TYR A 75 -13.23 5.15 9.27
N SER A 76 -14.08 4.21 9.70
CA SER A 76 -13.71 2.81 9.89
C SER A 76 -14.16 1.99 8.69
N CYS A 77 -13.30 1.07 8.23
CA CYS A 77 -13.60 0.17 7.13
C CYS A 77 -13.22 -1.27 7.48
N ASN A 78 -14.15 -2.20 7.20
CA ASN A 78 -13.88 -3.61 7.37
C ASN A 78 -12.74 -4.07 6.43
N PRO A 79 -11.79 -4.90 6.91
CA PRO A 79 -10.62 -5.31 6.12
C PRO A 79 -10.94 -6.00 4.82
N ILE A 80 -11.99 -6.83 4.81
CA ILE A 80 -12.38 -7.60 3.63
C ILE A 80 -12.84 -6.65 2.52
N CYS A 81 -13.60 -5.61 2.87
CA CYS A 81 -14.02 -4.59 1.91
C CYS A 81 -12.85 -3.71 1.50
N PHE A 82 -12.00 -3.30 2.43
CA PHE A 82 -10.87 -2.42 2.17
C PHE A 82 -9.88 -3.04 1.18
N GLU A 83 -9.41 -4.25 1.47
CA GLU A 83 -8.35 -4.93 0.69
C GLU A 83 -8.85 -5.41 -0.70
N LYS A 84 -10.16 -5.54 -0.90
CA LYS A 84 -10.76 -5.81 -2.21
C LYS A 84 -10.96 -4.56 -3.06
N THR A 85 -10.94 -3.39 -2.43
CA THR A 85 -11.29 -2.11 -3.06
C THR A 85 -10.06 -1.28 -3.37
N TYR A 86 -9.03 -1.34 -2.51
CA TYR A 86 -7.87 -0.46 -2.58
C TYR A 86 -6.58 -1.26 -2.70
N GLU A 87 -5.65 -0.71 -3.47
CA GLU A 87 -4.30 -1.23 -3.66
C GLU A 87 -3.31 -0.30 -2.95
N ARG A 88 -2.23 -0.85 -2.39
CA ARG A 88 -1.17 -0.05 -1.78
C ARG A 88 -0.34 0.62 -2.87
N VAL A 89 -0.10 1.91 -2.73
CA VAL A 89 0.73 2.69 -3.68
C VAL A 89 2.22 2.61 -3.31
N ASP A 90 2.54 2.48 -2.01
CA ASP A 90 3.93 2.50 -1.52
C ASP A 90 4.74 1.23 -1.85
N THR A 91 4.10 0.19 -2.39
CA THR A 91 4.77 -1.07 -2.77
C THR A 91 5.55 -0.97 -4.08
N GLU A 92 5.44 0.14 -4.81
CA GLU A 92 6.24 0.40 -6.00
C GLU A 92 7.37 1.38 -5.69
N MET A 93 8.47 0.88 -5.14
CA MET A 93 9.75 1.56 -5.35
C MET A 93 10.00 1.46 -6.86
N LYS A 94 9.81 2.56 -7.60
CA LYS A 94 10.00 2.51 -9.06
C LYS A 94 11.44 2.08 -9.30
N THR A 95 11.65 1.19 -10.27
CA THR A 95 13.00 0.81 -10.70
C THR A 95 13.86 2.03 -11.07
N SER A 96 13.24 3.17 -11.42
CA SER A 96 13.89 4.46 -11.58
C SER A 96 14.52 5.00 -10.29
N ASP A 97 13.81 4.86 -9.17
CA ASP A 97 14.17 5.47 -7.88
C ASP A 97 15.32 4.68 -7.26
N LEU A 98 15.28 3.34 -7.37
CA LEU A 98 16.41 2.45 -7.07
C LEU A 98 17.64 2.75 -7.94
N ALA A 99 17.44 3.01 -9.24
CA ALA A 99 18.54 3.34 -10.14
C ALA A 99 19.16 4.71 -9.83
N GLU A 100 18.37 5.69 -9.39
CA GLU A 100 18.88 6.99 -8.93
C GLU A 100 19.64 6.87 -7.62
N GLU A 101 19.14 6.11 -6.66
CA GLU A 101 19.84 5.90 -5.38
C GLU A 101 21.18 5.18 -5.57
N VAL A 102 21.22 4.15 -6.42
CA VAL A 102 22.47 3.49 -6.84
C VAL A 102 23.42 4.45 -7.56
N ARG A 103 22.91 5.34 -8.43
CA ARG A 103 23.71 6.37 -9.11
C ARG A 103 24.29 7.37 -8.13
N ILE A 104 23.49 7.87 -7.19
CA ILE A 104 23.89 8.84 -6.17
C ILE A 104 24.95 8.23 -5.25
N ASN A 105 24.73 7.01 -4.77
CA ASN A 105 25.69 6.30 -3.91
C ASN A 105 27.00 6.00 -4.64
N GLY A 106 26.94 5.63 -5.93
CA GLY A 106 28.13 5.51 -6.77
C GLY A 106 28.91 6.82 -6.91
N LEU A 107 28.22 7.96 -7.04
CA LEU A 107 28.83 9.27 -7.20
C LEU A 107 29.45 9.80 -5.89
N LEU A 108 28.80 9.54 -4.75
CA LEU A 108 29.31 9.88 -3.42
C LEU A 108 30.62 9.14 -3.11
N THR A 109 30.70 7.85 -3.48
CA THR A 109 31.94 7.05 -3.38
C THR A 109 33.06 7.64 -4.25
N MET A 110 32.75 8.06 -5.48
CA MET A 110 33.73 8.69 -6.39
C MET A 110 34.22 10.04 -5.89
N LEU A 111 33.41 10.76 -5.11
CA LEU A 111 33.78 12.03 -4.47
C LEU A 111 34.43 11.85 -3.09
N GLY A 112 34.62 10.60 -2.62
CA GLY A 112 35.23 10.29 -1.33
C GLY A 112 34.36 10.63 -0.11
N ILE A 113 33.04 10.80 -0.33
CA ILE A 113 32.07 11.07 0.73
C ILE A 113 31.48 9.73 1.17
N THR A 114 32.19 9.01 2.05
CA THR A 114 31.67 7.78 2.65
C THR A 114 30.91 8.13 3.93
N ALA A 115 29.60 7.88 3.97
CA ALA A 115 28.85 7.94 5.20
C ALA A 115 29.38 6.87 6.17
N ASN A 116 29.81 7.29 7.36
CA ASN A 116 30.28 6.42 8.42
C ASN A 116 29.10 5.60 9.00
N HIS A 117 28.82 4.42 8.43
CA HIS A 117 28.35 3.24 9.16
C HIS A 117 28.48 2.00 8.25
N GLU A 118 29.26 1.00 8.71
CA GLU A 118 29.37 -0.38 8.23
C GLU A 118 28.70 -0.73 6.88
N LEU A 119 29.42 -0.51 5.76
CA LEU A 119 29.01 -0.86 4.39
C LEU A 119 29.65 -2.17 3.88
N THR A 120 30.20 -3.00 4.75
CA THR A 120 30.92 -4.23 4.37
C THR A 120 30.03 -5.35 3.81
N GLU A 121 28.70 -5.23 3.93
CA GLU A 121 27.74 -6.22 3.39
C GLU A 121 27.14 -5.80 2.02
N PHE A 122 27.43 -4.60 1.53
CA PHE A 122 26.81 -4.08 0.30
C PHE A 122 27.45 -4.60 -1.01
N GLU A 123 28.74 -4.95 -0.99
CA GLU A 123 29.46 -5.43 -2.18
C GLU A 123 28.98 -6.83 -2.64
N GLU A 124 28.64 -7.73 -1.72
CA GLU A 124 28.16 -9.08 -2.05
C GLU A 124 26.70 -9.08 -2.51
N VAL A 125 25.84 -8.31 -1.84
CA VAL A 125 24.42 -8.16 -2.23
C VAL A 125 24.29 -7.52 -3.61
N TYR A 126 25.13 -6.53 -3.92
CA TYR A 126 25.11 -5.87 -5.23
C TYR A 126 25.61 -6.79 -6.36
N ALA A 127 26.59 -7.64 -6.10
CA ALA A 127 27.08 -8.64 -7.07
C ALA A 127 26.02 -9.73 -7.37
N GLU A 128 25.30 -10.21 -6.37
CA GLU A 128 24.21 -11.20 -6.54
C GLU A 128 22.99 -10.62 -7.26
N LEU A 129 22.61 -9.37 -6.96
CA LEU A 129 21.52 -8.70 -7.67
C LEU A 129 21.85 -8.52 -9.15
N LYS A 130 23.07 -8.07 -9.45
CA LYS A 130 23.52 -7.80 -10.82
C LYS A 130 23.62 -9.07 -11.66
N ALA A 131 24.02 -10.20 -11.07
CA ALA A 131 24.08 -11.49 -11.75
C ALA A 131 22.70 -12.14 -11.97
N THR A 132 21.74 -11.94 -11.07
CA THR A 132 20.40 -12.54 -11.14
C THR A 132 19.47 -11.77 -12.08
N LEU A 133 19.54 -10.44 -12.05
CA LEU A 133 18.75 -9.57 -12.92
C LEU A 133 19.19 -9.70 -14.39
N PHE A 134 20.49 -9.83 -14.69
CA PHE A 134 20.98 -10.00 -16.06
C PHE A 134 20.74 -11.39 -16.68
N LYS A 135 20.60 -12.46 -15.88
CA LYS A 135 20.36 -13.82 -16.42
C LYS A 135 18.87 -14.13 -16.67
N ARG A 136 17.95 -13.44 -15.99
CA ARG A 136 16.52 -13.72 -16.06
C ARG A 136 15.83 -13.00 -17.23
N ASP A 137 16.38 -11.87 -17.68
CA ASP A 137 15.80 -11.07 -18.76
C ASP A 137 16.07 -11.67 -20.16
N GLU A 138 17.26 -12.23 -20.39
CA GLU A 138 17.59 -12.86 -21.69
C GLU A 138 16.84 -14.17 -21.95
N SER A 139 16.40 -14.89 -20.90
CA SER A 139 15.77 -16.21 -21.02
C SER A 139 14.25 -16.16 -21.19
N HIS A 140 13.59 -15.12 -20.68
CA HIS A 140 12.13 -14.96 -20.81
C HIS A 140 11.71 -14.20 -22.07
N MET A 141 12.50 -13.24 -22.57
CA MET A 141 12.17 -12.55 -23.83
C MET A 141 12.35 -13.42 -25.08
N LYS A 142 13.22 -14.45 -25.05
CA LYS A 142 13.48 -15.30 -26.23
C LYS A 142 12.57 -16.52 -26.38
N LYS A 143 11.68 -16.83 -25.41
CA LYS A 143 10.85 -18.06 -25.45
C LYS A 143 9.36 -17.87 -25.75
N THR A 144 8.79 -16.67 -25.64
CA THR A 144 7.33 -16.47 -25.87
C THR A 144 6.97 -15.81 -27.20
N SER A 145 7.95 -15.39 -28.02
CA SER A 145 7.69 -14.80 -29.35
C SER A 145 7.81 -15.80 -30.53
N ALA A 146 8.03 -17.09 -30.27
CA ALA A 146 8.44 -18.04 -31.33
C ALA A 146 7.50 -19.25 -31.58
N LYS A 147 6.27 -19.28 -31.06
CA LYS A 147 5.27 -20.26 -31.50
C LYS A 147 3.92 -19.59 -31.72
N GLY A 148 3.58 -19.37 -32.98
CA GLY A 148 2.32 -18.80 -33.41
C GLY A 148 1.15 -19.71 -33.11
N GLU A 149 0.44 -19.43 -32.03
CA GLU A 149 -0.92 -19.91 -31.78
C GLU A 149 -1.83 -18.70 -31.50
N PRO A 150 -3.02 -18.64 -32.12
CA PRO A 150 -3.91 -17.49 -32.01
C PRO A 150 -4.48 -17.37 -30.58
N ALA A 151 -4.50 -16.15 -30.05
CA ALA A 151 -5.13 -15.83 -28.78
C ALA A 151 -6.61 -16.25 -28.78
N ILE A 152 -6.93 -17.30 -28.02
CA ILE A 152 -8.31 -17.74 -27.76
C ILE A 152 -8.92 -16.75 -26.76
N PHE A 153 -9.75 -15.83 -27.23
CA PHE A 153 -10.63 -15.02 -26.37
C PHE A 153 -11.72 -15.93 -25.76
N PRO A 154 -11.91 -15.98 -24.42
CA PRO A 154 -13.05 -16.66 -23.84
C PRO A 154 -14.35 -15.92 -24.21
N LYS A 155 -15.28 -16.69 -24.78
CA LYS A 155 -16.57 -16.29 -25.34
C LYS A 155 -17.49 -15.60 -24.31
N THR A 156 -18.19 -14.58 -24.76
CA THR A 156 -19.35 -13.97 -24.09
C THR A 156 -20.45 -15.00 -23.86
N TYR A 157 -20.95 -15.11 -22.62
CA TYR A 157 -22.11 -15.94 -22.29
C TYR A 157 -23.39 -15.17 -22.62
N THR A 158 -24.09 -15.58 -23.68
CA THR A 158 -25.50 -15.23 -23.94
C THR A 158 -26.39 -16.01 -22.98
N GLN A 159 -27.22 -15.32 -22.21
CA GLN A 159 -28.37 -15.92 -21.53
C GLN A 159 -29.49 -16.18 -22.53
N GLY A 160 -30.11 -17.36 -22.45
CA GLY A 160 -31.37 -17.67 -23.12
C GLY A 160 -31.86 -19.08 -22.83
N LYS A 161 -32.71 -19.21 -21.81
CA LYS A 161 -34.09 -19.73 -21.90
C LYS A 161 -34.86 -19.32 -20.65
#